data_AF-G0R6N1-F1
#
_entry.id   AF-G0R6N1-F1
#
_cell.length_a   1.000
_cell.length_b   1.000
_cell.length_c   1.000
_cell.angle_alpha   90.00
_cell.angle_beta   90.00
_cell.angle_gamma   90.00
#
_symmetry.space_group_name_H-M   'P 1'
#
loop_
_entity.id
_entity.type
_entity.pdbx_description
1 polymer ?
#
loop_
_entity_poly.entity_id
_entity_poly.type
_entity_poly.pdbx_seq_one_letter_code
_entity_poly.pdbx_strand_id
1 'polypeptide(L)'
;MRIKNTKCGIVTIPQKDKSKGQNSDLHLYISYKIENDKEYLAYALQCQHVAGIGPTHGSINFNLDKMPKFEQNAFIEFEDLMEVVIHEITHVLGFSDHDMSKWILPKGTTHAFVTTKIKEVNTVLLKTPNVLKFAREYFGCSILEGMPLQHLGGEDSVKFSLAKHNYPKRIYEYIYIIYLGPFQWFYNESSKRHRLLC
;
A
#
# COMPACT_ATOMS: atom_id res chain seq x y z
N MET A 1 -12.05 -20.13 -7.57
CA MET A 1 -12.96 -19.78 -6.46
C MET A 1 -14.06 -18.85 -6.99
N ARG A 2 -15.32 -18.94 -6.53
CA ARG A 2 -16.44 -18.14 -7.08
C ARG A 2 -16.65 -16.85 -6.29
N ILE A 3 -16.67 -15.69 -6.97
CA ILE A 3 -17.09 -14.41 -6.38
C ILE A 3 -18.63 -14.39 -6.27
N LYS A 4 -19.16 -14.09 -5.07
CA LYS A 4 -20.61 -13.93 -4.84
C LYS A 4 -21.15 -12.54 -5.17
N ASN A 5 -20.30 -11.52 -5.20
CA ASN A 5 -20.71 -10.16 -5.52
C ASN A 5 -20.97 -9.97 -7.01
N THR A 6 -21.91 -9.09 -7.34
CA THR A 6 -22.20 -8.74 -8.73
C THR A 6 -21.18 -7.75 -9.31
N LYS A 7 -20.53 -6.98 -8.43
CA LYS A 7 -19.54 -5.94 -8.75
C LYS A 7 -18.28 -6.06 -7.89
N CYS A 8 -17.17 -5.55 -8.41
CA CYS A 8 -15.92 -5.32 -7.71
C CYS A 8 -15.51 -3.86 -7.96
N GLY A 9 -15.65 -3.03 -6.93
CA GLY A 9 -15.68 -1.58 -7.10
C GLY A 9 -16.77 -1.17 -8.08
N ILE A 10 -16.39 -0.46 -9.13
CA ILE A 10 -17.32 -0.01 -10.18
C ILE A 10 -17.50 -1.03 -11.31
N VAL A 11 -16.66 -2.06 -11.35
CA VAL A 11 -16.65 -3.04 -12.44
C VAL A 11 -17.72 -4.09 -12.20
N THR A 12 -18.57 -4.29 -13.20
CA THR A 12 -19.48 -5.44 -13.22
C THR A 12 -18.68 -6.69 -13.55
N ILE A 13 -18.64 -7.64 -12.61
CA ILE A 13 -17.85 -8.86 -12.77
C ILE A 13 -18.49 -9.75 -13.86
N PRO A 14 -17.72 -10.17 -14.89
CA PRO A 14 -18.20 -11.07 -15.95
C PRO A 14 -18.76 -12.38 -15.41
N GLN A 15 -19.80 -12.92 -16.06
CA GLN A 15 -20.43 -14.17 -15.63
C GLN A 15 -19.47 -15.37 -15.69
N LYS A 16 -18.49 -15.35 -16.59
CA LYS A 16 -17.44 -16.38 -16.68
C LYS A 16 -16.61 -16.44 -15.40
N ASP A 17 -16.25 -15.29 -14.84
CA ASP A 17 -15.43 -15.20 -13.63
C ASP A 17 -16.25 -15.60 -12.38
N LYS A 18 -17.56 -15.34 -12.37
CA LYS A 18 -18.47 -15.81 -11.30
C LYS A 18 -18.65 -17.33 -11.29
N SER A 19 -18.83 -17.92 -12.47
CA SER A 19 -19.23 -19.32 -12.62
C SER A 19 -18.05 -20.29 -12.62
N LYS A 20 -17.03 -20.01 -13.42
CA LYS A 20 -15.83 -20.84 -13.61
C LYS A 20 -14.65 -20.34 -12.80
N GLY A 21 -14.57 -19.02 -12.59
CA GLY A 21 -13.36 -18.39 -12.07
C GLY A 21 -12.21 -18.46 -13.08
N GLN A 22 -11.08 -17.86 -12.71
CA GLN A 22 -9.84 -17.89 -13.49
C GLN A 22 -8.78 -18.68 -12.73
N ASN A 23 -7.82 -19.27 -13.47
CA ASN A 23 -6.66 -19.93 -12.88
C ASN A 23 -5.58 -18.87 -12.59
N SER A 24 -5.75 -18.14 -11.50
CA SER A 24 -4.87 -17.05 -11.08
C SER A 24 -4.89 -16.91 -9.56
N ASP A 25 -3.76 -16.57 -8.95
CA ASP A 25 -3.68 -16.29 -7.50
C ASP A 25 -4.31 -14.94 -7.15
N LEU A 26 -4.16 -13.96 -8.05
CA LEU A 26 -4.75 -12.63 -7.95
C LEU A 26 -5.41 -12.24 -9.27
N HIS A 27 -6.66 -11.77 -9.19
CA HIS A 27 -7.40 -11.27 -10.34
C HIS A 27 -7.77 -9.79 -10.14
N LEU A 28 -7.30 -8.93 -11.04
CA LEU A 28 -7.48 -7.48 -10.96
C LEU A 28 -8.49 -6.99 -12.01
N TYR A 29 -9.51 -6.28 -11.54
CA TYR A 29 -10.46 -5.57 -12.40
C TYR A 29 -10.04 -4.11 -12.54
N ILE A 30 -9.53 -3.75 -13.72
CA ILE A 30 -9.05 -2.39 -13.99
C ILE A 30 -10.15 -1.58 -14.65
N SER A 31 -10.36 -0.35 -14.19
CA SER A 31 -11.38 0.55 -14.71
C SER A 31 -10.99 2.01 -14.56
N TYR A 32 -11.81 2.90 -15.10
CA TYR A 32 -11.61 4.33 -14.99
C TYR A 32 -12.93 5.09 -14.89
N LYS A 33 -12.86 6.31 -14.38
CA LYS A 33 -13.93 7.31 -14.34
C LYS A 33 -13.35 8.70 -14.56
N ILE A 34 -14.22 9.67 -14.84
CA ILE A 34 -13.86 11.09 -14.90
C ILE A 34 -14.61 11.74 -13.74
N GLU A 35 -13.88 12.19 -12.72
CA GLU A 35 -14.42 12.79 -11.50
C GLU A 35 -13.67 14.10 -11.18
N ASN A 36 -14.16 15.19 -11.76
CA ASN A 36 -13.46 16.48 -11.76
C ASN A 36 -13.35 17.11 -10.36
N ASP A 37 -14.29 16.78 -9.47
CA ASP A 37 -14.39 17.24 -8.08
C ASP A 37 -13.53 16.43 -7.09
N LYS A 38 -12.81 15.41 -7.57
CA LYS A 38 -12.00 14.52 -6.72
C LYS A 38 -10.52 14.63 -7.06
N GLU A 39 -9.67 14.72 -6.04
CA GLU A 39 -8.22 14.91 -6.22
C GLU A 39 -7.40 13.62 -6.31
N TYR A 40 -8.02 12.44 -6.16
CA TYR A 40 -7.31 11.18 -6.27
C TYR A 40 -6.94 10.86 -7.73
N LEU A 41 -5.75 10.28 -7.93
CA LEU A 41 -5.32 9.73 -9.23
C LEU A 41 -5.93 8.34 -9.48
N ALA A 42 -5.94 7.53 -8.43
CA ALA A 42 -6.50 6.18 -8.45
C ALA A 42 -7.02 5.80 -7.06
N TYR A 43 -7.81 4.74 -7.00
CA TYR A 43 -8.09 4.00 -5.78
C TYR A 43 -8.27 2.51 -6.07
N ALA A 44 -7.93 1.69 -5.09
CA ALA A 44 -8.13 0.27 -5.10
C ALA A 44 -9.08 -0.22 -4.01
N LEU A 45 -9.68 -1.38 -4.29
CA LEU A 45 -10.51 -2.13 -3.35
C LEU A 45 -10.15 -3.61 -3.42
N GLN A 46 -10.05 -4.25 -2.26
CA GLN A 46 -10.05 -5.70 -2.15
C GLN A 46 -11.49 -6.21 -2.23
N CYS A 47 -11.81 -6.95 -3.28
CA CYS A 47 -13.17 -7.44 -3.55
C CYS A 47 -13.43 -8.84 -3.01
N GLN A 48 -12.37 -9.63 -2.82
CA GLN A 48 -12.48 -10.96 -2.23
C GLN A 48 -11.25 -11.29 -1.40
N HIS A 49 -11.51 -11.69 -0.17
CA HIS A 49 -10.54 -12.27 0.76
C HIS A 49 -10.94 -13.71 1.07
N VAL A 50 -9.95 -14.60 1.16
CA VAL A 50 -10.13 -16.02 1.40
C VAL A 50 -9.37 -16.40 2.65
N ALA A 51 -10.09 -16.84 3.69
CA ALA A 51 -9.46 -17.20 4.96
C ALA A 51 -8.36 -18.25 4.74
N GLY A 52 -7.18 -17.99 5.30
CA GLY A 52 -6.01 -18.88 5.19
C GLY A 52 -5.21 -18.76 3.88
N ILE A 53 -5.74 -18.08 2.86
CA ILE A 53 -5.05 -17.85 1.58
C ILE A 53 -4.70 -16.38 1.40
N GLY A 54 -5.65 -15.47 1.66
CA GLY A 54 -5.48 -14.03 1.55
C GLY A 54 -6.38 -13.37 0.49
N PRO A 55 -6.03 -12.14 0.07
CA PRO A 55 -6.70 -11.44 -1.03
C PRO A 55 -6.54 -12.20 -2.34
N THR A 56 -7.63 -12.36 -3.10
CA THR A 56 -7.61 -13.06 -4.40
C THR A 56 -8.19 -12.24 -5.53
N HIS A 57 -8.99 -11.22 -5.22
CA HIS A 57 -9.58 -10.35 -6.22
C HIS A 57 -9.60 -8.92 -5.72
N GLY A 58 -9.30 -7.99 -6.62
CA GLY A 58 -9.44 -6.57 -6.34
C GLY A 58 -9.74 -5.76 -7.59
N SER A 59 -10.06 -4.50 -7.40
CA SER A 59 -10.23 -3.54 -8.48
C SER A 59 -9.31 -2.36 -8.29
N ILE A 60 -8.83 -1.81 -9.41
CA ILE A 60 -8.14 -0.53 -9.45
C ILE A 60 -8.97 0.37 -10.37
N ASN A 61 -9.29 1.56 -9.88
CA ASN A 61 -10.00 2.56 -10.63
C ASN A 61 -9.17 3.83 -10.76
N PHE A 62 -9.08 4.35 -11.97
CA PHE A 62 -8.34 5.55 -12.29
C PHE A 62 -9.27 6.74 -12.53
N ASN A 63 -8.90 7.91 -12.02
CA ASN A 63 -9.54 9.16 -12.38
C ASN A 63 -8.86 9.77 -13.60
N LEU A 64 -9.46 9.64 -14.78
CA LEU A 64 -8.89 10.17 -16.02
C LEU A 64 -8.76 11.69 -16.03
N ASP A 65 -9.54 12.43 -15.23
CA ASP A 65 -9.39 13.88 -15.12
C ASP A 65 -8.04 14.28 -14.50
N LYS A 66 -7.52 13.43 -13.60
CA LYS A 66 -6.26 13.67 -12.90
C LYS A 66 -5.07 12.97 -13.55
N MET A 67 -5.29 12.16 -14.58
CA MET A 67 -4.23 11.42 -15.24
C MET A 67 -3.24 12.36 -15.94
N PRO A 68 -1.92 12.08 -15.86
CA PRO A 68 -0.93 12.84 -16.60
C PRO A 68 -1.16 12.65 -18.10
N LYS A 69 -0.92 13.71 -18.87
CA LYS A 69 -0.92 13.64 -20.33
C LYS A 69 0.44 13.11 -20.76
N PHE A 70 0.45 11.90 -21.31
CA PHE A 70 1.66 11.30 -21.85
C PHE A 70 2.02 11.98 -23.17
N GLU A 71 3.00 12.88 -23.13
CA GLU A 71 3.66 13.42 -24.31
C GLU A 71 4.79 12.49 -24.78
N GLN A 72 5.46 12.82 -25.90
CA GLN A 72 6.61 12.04 -26.36
C GLN A 72 7.74 12.09 -25.31
N ASN A 73 8.33 10.93 -24.98
CA ASN A 73 9.39 10.78 -23.96
C ASN A 73 8.96 11.06 -22.50
N ALA A 74 7.69 10.81 -22.16
CA ALA A 74 7.13 10.95 -20.82
C ALA A 74 7.58 9.87 -19.82
N PHE A 75 8.90 9.71 -19.63
CA PHE A 75 9.48 8.71 -18.72
C PHE A 75 9.15 8.97 -17.26
N ILE A 76 9.14 10.23 -16.83
CA ILE A 76 8.86 10.62 -15.44
C ILE A 76 7.39 10.36 -15.11
N GLU A 77 6.48 10.76 -16.00
CA GLU A 77 5.05 10.54 -15.84
C GLU A 77 4.71 9.05 -15.85
N PHE A 78 5.45 8.25 -16.63
CA PHE A 78 5.31 6.80 -16.62
C PHE A 78 5.78 6.19 -15.30
N GLU A 79 6.93 6.63 -14.79
CA GLU A 79 7.44 6.20 -13.48
C GLU A 79 6.44 6.55 -12.38
N ASP A 80 5.98 7.81 -12.32
CA ASP A 80 4.99 8.28 -11.34
C ASP A 80 3.67 7.47 -11.43
N LEU A 81 3.19 7.16 -12.64
CA LEU A 81 1.99 6.34 -12.82
C LEU A 81 2.23 4.89 -12.35
N MET A 82 3.38 4.29 -12.66
CA MET A 82 3.72 2.95 -12.20
C MET A 82 3.80 2.87 -10.68
N GLU A 83 4.33 3.90 -10.04
CA GLU A 83 4.34 3.98 -8.58
C GLU A 83 2.91 4.03 -8.00
N VAL A 84 2.00 4.78 -8.62
CA VAL A 84 0.57 4.80 -8.24
C VAL A 84 -0.07 3.42 -8.45
N VAL A 85 0.20 2.75 -9.57
CA VAL A 85 -0.34 1.40 -9.81
C VAL A 85 0.14 0.40 -8.75
N ILE A 86 1.44 0.43 -8.41
CA ILE A 86 2.01 -0.43 -7.37
C ILE A 86 1.39 -0.12 -6.00
N HIS A 87 1.19 1.17 -5.68
CA HIS A 87 0.51 1.60 -4.47
C HIS A 87 -0.91 1.00 -4.38
N GLU A 88 -1.69 1.10 -5.45
CA GLU A 88 -3.06 0.56 -5.47
C GLU A 88 -3.09 -0.97 -5.44
N ILE A 89 -2.18 -1.66 -6.12
CA ILE A 89 -2.04 -3.12 -6.00
C ILE A 89 -1.70 -3.51 -4.56
N THR A 90 -0.87 -2.73 -3.87
CA THR A 90 -0.50 -2.98 -2.47
C THR A 90 -1.73 -2.92 -1.55
N HIS A 91 -2.66 -1.99 -1.81
CA HIS A 91 -3.97 -1.98 -1.13
C HIS A 91 -4.81 -3.21 -1.46
N VAL A 92 -4.85 -3.66 -2.72
CA VAL A 92 -5.54 -4.92 -3.10
C VAL A 92 -4.96 -6.12 -2.34
N LEU A 93 -3.64 -6.14 -2.13
CA LEU A 93 -2.94 -7.19 -1.39
C LEU A 93 -3.13 -7.12 0.14
N GLY A 94 -4.04 -6.27 0.62
CA GLY A 94 -4.46 -6.24 2.01
C GLY A 94 -3.62 -5.32 2.89
N PHE A 95 -2.85 -4.40 2.30
CA PHE A 95 -2.22 -3.30 3.03
C PHE A 95 -3.24 -2.16 3.23
N SER A 96 -4.22 -2.40 4.08
CA SER A 96 -5.28 -1.45 4.45
C SER A 96 -5.65 -1.65 5.91
N ASP A 97 -6.17 -0.62 6.57
CA ASP A 97 -6.54 -0.64 7.98
C ASP A 97 -7.52 -1.75 8.29
N HIS A 98 -8.44 -1.96 7.36
CA HIS A 98 -9.46 -2.97 7.48
C HIS A 98 -8.86 -4.39 7.32
N ASP A 99 -7.91 -4.58 6.43
CA ASP A 99 -7.36 -5.90 6.09
C ASP A 99 -6.16 -6.30 6.96
N MET A 100 -5.48 -5.33 7.58
CA MET A 100 -4.36 -5.56 8.50
C MET A 100 -4.75 -6.43 9.71
N SER A 101 -6.01 -6.34 10.15
CA SER A 101 -6.56 -7.22 11.18
C SER A 101 -6.66 -8.70 10.77
N LYS A 102 -6.67 -8.98 9.46
CA LYS A 102 -6.81 -10.31 8.86
C LYS A 102 -5.46 -10.95 8.52
N TRP A 103 -4.35 -10.24 8.77
CA TRP A 103 -3.02 -10.76 8.47
C TRP A 103 -2.69 -11.99 9.31
N ILE A 104 -2.14 -12.99 8.65
CA ILE A 104 -1.63 -14.19 9.32
C ILE A 104 -0.25 -13.87 9.86
N LEU A 105 -0.14 -13.83 11.19
CA LEU A 105 1.13 -13.51 11.85
C LEU A 105 2.04 -14.75 11.93
N PRO A 106 3.36 -14.58 11.81
CA PRO A 106 4.31 -15.66 12.06
C PRO A 106 4.13 -16.23 13.48
N LYS A 107 4.42 -17.52 13.65
CA LYS A 107 4.37 -18.17 14.97
C LYS A 107 5.20 -17.39 15.99
N GLY A 108 4.61 -17.10 17.15
CA GLY A 108 5.22 -16.30 18.21
C GLY A 108 5.01 -14.79 18.09
N THR A 109 4.46 -14.29 16.97
CA THR A 109 4.06 -12.88 16.84
C THR A 109 2.60 -12.74 17.25
N THR A 110 2.34 -12.13 18.41
CA THR A 110 0.98 -11.92 18.93
C THR A 110 0.29 -10.70 18.33
N HIS A 111 1.06 -9.68 17.96
CA HIS A 111 0.55 -8.44 17.37
C HIS A 111 1.51 -7.92 16.30
N ALA A 112 0.99 -7.56 15.13
CA ALA A 112 1.76 -6.88 14.09
C ALA A 112 2.06 -5.42 14.44
N PHE A 113 1.26 -4.83 15.34
CA PHE A 113 1.28 -3.41 15.65
C PHE A 113 1.65 -3.15 17.10
N VAL A 114 2.28 -2.00 17.36
CA VAL A 114 2.50 -1.44 18.69
C VAL A 114 2.30 0.07 18.63
N THR A 115 1.63 0.65 19.62
CA THR A 115 1.52 2.11 19.75
C THR A 115 2.58 2.60 20.71
N THR A 116 3.40 3.56 20.29
CA THR A 116 4.40 4.21 21.13
C THR A 116 4.35 5.72 20.98
N LYS A 117 4.91 6.45 21.94
CA LYS A 117 5.01 7.91 21.86
C LYS A 117 6.31 8.29 21.16
N ILE A 118 6.20 8.80 19.94
CA ILE A 118 7.32 9.43 19.23
C ILE A 118 7.10 10.94 19.30
N LYS A 119 8.00 11.65 19.99
CA LYS A 119 7.90 13.11 20.19
C LYS A 119 6.52 13.55 20.70
N GLU A 120 6.05 12.88 21.76
CA GLU A 120 4.75 13.15 22.42
C GLU A 120 3.50 12.82 21.59
N VAL A 121 3.65 12.33 20.36
CA VAL A 121 2.54 11.87 19.51
C VAL A 121 2.42 10.35 19.58
N ASN A 122 1.23 9.85 19.89
CA ASN A 122 0.92 8.43 19.81
C ASN A 122 1.03 7.99 18.34
N THR A 123 1.99 7.11 18.06
CA THR A 123 2.30 6.64 16.72
C THR A 123 2.15 5.11 16.68
N VAL A 124 1.40 4.61 15.70
CA VAL A 124 1.28 3.16 15.47
C VAL A 124 2.47 2.70 14.65
N LEU A 125 3.20 1.70 15.15
CA LEU A 125 4.33 1.08 14.48
C LEU A 125 3.97 -0.32 14.01
N LEU A 126 4.41 -0.69 12.81
CA LEU A 126 4.41 -2.05 12.29
C LEU A 126 5.71 -2.76 12.69
N LYS A 127 5.58 -3.88 13.40
CA LYS A 127 6.70 -4.60 14.04
C LYS A 127 6.78 -6.09 13.66
N THR A 128 6.30 -6.48 12.49
CA THR A 128 6.47 -7.86 12.03
C THR A 128 7.96 -8.19 11.85
N PRO A 129 8.39 -9.45 12.03
CA PRO A 129 9.81 -9.80 12.05
C PRO A 129 10.60 -9.31 10.84
N ASN A 130 10.03 -9.42 9.63
CA ASN A 130 10.69 -8.99 8.39
C ASN A 130 10.77 -7.47 8.27
N VAL A 131 9.69 -6.75 8.59
CA VAL A 131 9.67 -5.28 8.54
C VAL A 131 10.66 -4.72 9.56
N LEU A 132 10.67 -5.28 10.77
CA LEU A 132 11.57 -4.84 11.83
C LEU A 132 13.03 -5.10 11.46
N LYS A 133 13.34 -6.29 10.93
CA LYS A 133 14.68 -6.63 10.44
C LYS A 133 15.13 -5.65 9.36
N PHE A 134 14.32 -5.48 8.32
CA PHE A 134 14.65 -4.58 7.21
C PHE A 134 14.83 -3.15 7.71
N ALA A 135 13.92 -2.62 8.54
CA ALA A 135 14.00 -1.26 9.02
C ALA A 135 15.28 -1.03 9.87
N ARG A 136 15.64 -1.99 10.74
CA ARG A 136 16.88 -1.92 11.52
C ARG A 136 18.13 -1.91 10.65
N GLU A 137 18.16 -2.74 9.60
CA GLU A 137 19.26 -2.80 8.63
C GLU A 137 19.35 -1.50 7.81
N TYR A 138 18.24 -1.04 7.26
CA TYR A 138 18.14 0.16 6.44
C TYR A 138 18.53 1.43 7.21
N PHE A 139 18.00 1.57 8.43
CA PHE A 139 18.32 2.70 9.30
C PHE A 139 19.57 2.47 10.14
N GLY A 140 20.27 1.33 10.07
CA GLY A 140 21.44 1.05 10.90
C GLY A 140 21.19 1.17 12.41
N CYS A 141 19.97 0.91 12.88
CA CYS A 141 19.54 1.17 14.25
C CYS A 141 18.89 -0.06 14.88
N SER A 142 19.64 -0.79 15.70
CA SER A 142 19.22 -2.07 16.28
C SER A 142 18.11 -1.95 17.33
N ILE A 143 17.97 -0.78 17.95
CA ILE A 143 16.98 -0.52 19.00
C ILE A 143 15.60 -0.16 18.45
N LEU A 144 15.46 0.01 17.14
CA LEU A 144 14.19 0.36 16.51
C LEU A 144 13.10 -0.65 16.92
N GLU A 145 11.95 -0.17 17.37
CA GLU A 145 10.84 -1.00 17.85
C GLU A 145 9.85 -1.41 16.74
N GLY A 146 9.82 -0.64 15.65
CA GLY A 146 8.92 -0.85 14.53
C GLY A 146 8.99 0.29 13.52
N MET A 147 8.26 0.11 12.42
CA MET A 147 8.16 1.09 11.35
C MET A 147 6.89 1.94 11.51
N PRO A 148 6.97 3.28 11.65
CA PRO A 148 5.79 4.11 11.82
C PRO A 148 4.85 4.05 10.61
N LEU A 149 3.58 3.83 10.90
CA LEU A 149 2.47 4.02 9.96
C LEU A 149 2.04 5.49 9.99
N GLN A 150 1.55 6.00 8.86
CA GLN A 150 1.00 7.35 8.74
C GLN A 150 -0.25 7.48 9.61
N HIS A 151 -0.34 8.60 10.35
CA HIS A 151 -1.50 8.95 11.17
C HIS A 151 -2.11 10.32 10.77
N LEU A 152 -1.83 10.83 9.57
CA LEU A 152 -2.25 12.18 9.19
C LEU A 152 -3.01 12.18 7.86
N GLY A 153 -4.33 12.36 7.97
CA GLY A 153 -5.30 12.56 6.90
C GLY A 153 -6.75 12.31 7.39
N GLY A 154 -7.72 13.16 7.01
CA GLY A 154 -9.16 13.04 7.32
C GLY A 154 -9.85 11.78 6.75
N GLU A 155 -11.17 11.65 6.88
CA GLU A 155 -11.94 10.37 6.75
C GLU A 155 -11.66 9.51 5.50
N ASP A 156 -11.27 10.07 4.35
CA ASP A 156 -10.87 9.30 3.13
C ASP A 156 -9.35 9.00 3.04
N SER A 157 -8.58 9.56 3.98
CA SER A 157 -7.12 9.49 4.14
C SER A 157 -6.68 8.89 5.48
N VAL A 158 -7.62 8.38 6.28
CA VAL A 158 -7.35 7.35 7.29
C VAL A 158 -7.23 5.99 6.58
N LYS A 159 -6.19 5.91 5.77
CA LYS A 159 -5.57 4.65 5.39
C LYS A 159 -4.19 4.71 6.06
N PHE A 160 -3.82 3.75 6.88
CA PHE A 160 -2.47 3.32 7.23
C PHE A 160 -1.66 3.08 5.95
N SER A 161 -1.38 4.16 5.24
CA SER A 161 -0.20 4.33 4.42
C SER A 161 0.98 4.53 5.38
N LEU A 162 2.21 4.39 4.91
CA LEU A 162 3.40 4.68 5.70
C LEU A 162 3.66 6.20 5.70
N ALA A 163 4.16 6.74 6.81
CA ALA A 163 4.13 8.17 7.15
C ALA A 163 4.61 9.14 6.05
N LYS A 164 3.68 9.94 5.48
CA LYS A 164 3.96 11.26 4.88
C LYS A 164 4.12 12.30 5.99
N HIS A 165 5.31 12.87 6.16
CA HIS A 165 5.43 14.18 6.80
C HIS A 165 6.40 15.06 6.02
N ASN A 166 5.89 16.19 5.51
CA ASN A 166 6.60 17.40 5.05
C ASN A 166 7.86 17.27 4.18
N TYR A 167 7.88 16.36 3.19
CA TYR A 167 8.88 16.41 2.13
C TYR A 167 8.21 16.41 0.75
N PRO A 168 8.52 17.37 -0.13
CA PRO A 168 8.12 17.29 -1.52
C PRO A 168 8.83 16.06 -2.10
N LYS A 169 8.03 15.09 -2.55
CA LYS A 169 8.38 13.74 -3.03
C LYS A 169 8.51 12.67 -1.94
N ARG A 170 8.00 11.49 -2.30
CA ARG A 170 8.21 10.15 -1.70
C ARG A 170 7.17 9.68 -0.68
N ILE A 171 5.96 9.42 -1.18
CA ILE A 171 5.08 8.33 -0.71
C ILE A 171 5.81 6.95 -0.84
N TYR A 172 6.76 6.88 -1.76
CA TYR A 172 7.24 5.64 -2.37
C TYR A 172 8.45 4.98 -1.70
N GLU A 173 9.25 5.72 -0.94
CA GLU A 173 10.36 5.12 -0.19
C GLU A 173 9.87 4.05 0.79
N TYR A 174 8.69 4.22 1.38
CA TYR A 174 8.22 3.30 2.41
C TYR A 174 7.53 2.04 1.87
N ILE A 175 6.85 2.12 0.72
CA ILE A 175 6.34 0.92 0.03
C ILE A 175 7.50 0.06 -0.46
N TYR A 176 8.55 0.71 -1.00
CA TYR A 176 9.81 0.04 -1.36
C TYR A 176 10.47 -0.65 -0.16
N ILE A 177 10.50 0.02 1.00
CA ILE A 177 11.05 -0.51 2.27
C ILE A 177 10.34 -1.79 2.75
N ILE A 178 9.04 -1.95 2.49
CA ILE A 178 8.28 -3.14 2.95
C ILE A 178 8.23 -4.27 1.92
N TYR A 179 8.20 -3.96 0.62
CA TYR A 179 7.95 -4.96 -0.43
C TYR A 179 9.12 -5.26 -1.38
N LEU A 180 10.15 -4.41 -1.51
CA LEU A 180 11.09 -4.45 -2.64
C LEU A 180 12.60 -4.48 -2.30
N GLY A 181 13.03 -4.98 -1.15
CA GLY A 181 14.46 -5.28 -0.97
C GLY A 181 14.93 -6.38 -1.93
N PRO A 182 16.04 -6.27 -2.70
CA PRO A 182 16.96 -5.15 -2.92
C PRO A 182 16.95 -4.69 -4.41
N PHE A 183 16.28 -3.58 -4.74
CA PHE A 183 16.59 -2.82 -5.96
C PHE A 183 17.30 -1.53 -5.56
N GLN A 184 18.61 -1.52 -5.78
CA GLN A 184 19.54 -0.53 -5.29
C GLN A 184 19.63 0.66 -6.25
N TRP A 185 18.86 1.73 -6.02
CA TRP A 185 19.15 3.06 -6.60
C TRP A 185 18.71 4.21 -5.67
N PHE A 186 19.59 5.23 -5.61
CA PHE A 186 19.52 6.55 -4.94
C PHE A 186 19.97 6.74 -3.48
N TYR A 187 21.30 6.84 -3.34
CA TYR A 187 22.08 7.95 -2.76
C TYR A 187 21.40 8.95 -1.78
N ASN A 188 21.90 8.89 -0.53
CA ASN A 188 22.40 10.03 0.27
C ASN A 188 21.43 10.95 1.05
N GLU A 189 20.44 10.40 1.75
CA GLU A 189 19.71 11.13 2.82
C GLU A 189 19.50 10.35 4.14
N SER A 190 20.13 9.19 4.33
CA SER A 190 19.96 8.37 5.55
C SER A 190 20.41 9.10 6.83
N SER A 191 21.34 10.05 6.73
CA SER A 191 21.94 10.77 7.87
C SER A 191 20.94 11.63 8.66
N LYS A 192 19.89 12.19 8.03
CA LYS A 192 18.90 13.04 8.73
C LYS A 192 17.76 12.25 9.38
N ARG A 193 17.40 11.08 8.84
CA ARG A 193 16.33 10.22 9.40
C ARG A 193 16.80 9.33 10.56
N HIS A 194 18.10 9.05 10.63
CA HIS A 194 18.73 8.29 11.71
C HIS A 194 18.44 8.84 13.12
N ARG A 195 18.30 10.18 13.25
CA ARG A 195 18.09 10.89 14.53
C ARG A 195 16.63 11.05 14.98
N LEU A 196 15.67 10.53 14.23
CA LEU A 196 14.24 10.71 14.52
C LEU A 196 13.56 9.47 15.08
N LEU A 197 14.14 8.30 14.81
CA LEU A 197 13.64 6.99 15.24
C LEU A 197 14.62 6.28 16.20
N CYS A 198 15.77 6.91 16.39
CA CYS A 198 16.87 6.63 17.31
C CYS A 198 17.33 8.03 17.79
#